data_AF-A0A382ELL0-F1
#
_entry.id   AF-A0A382ELL0-F1
#
_cell.length_a   1.000
_cell.length_b   1.000
_cell.length_c   1.000
_cell.angle_alpha   90.00
_cell.angle_beta   90.00
_cell.angle_gamma   90.00
#
_symmetry.space_group_name_H-M   'P 1'
#
loop_
_entity.id
_entity.type
_entity.pdbx_description
1 polymer ?
#
loop_
_entity_poly.entity_id
_entity_poly.type
_entity_poly.pdbx_seq_one_letter_code
_entity_poly.pdbx_strand_id
1 'polypeptide(L)'
;MTGVVDRIVNLLKWPMGLLSLGLLPGLALGFFEVLRRVLNNPQPIEFFGVGFILYYVVWLLFFRRRIAGSLFSTFEHELTHAIFAWLTLHSVQGLKATWNRGGVMTYKGKGNWLIYLAPYFFPTLTVPIVIYLLVVHGATPE
;
A
#
# COMPACT_ATOMS: atom_id res chain seq x y z
N MET A 1 18.19 9.40 19.03
CA MET A 1 18.51 8.83 17.71
C MET A 1 17.43 9.18 16.68
N THR A 2 16.13 9.07 17.00
CA THR A 2 15.01 9.47 16.13
C THR A 2 15.14 10.89 15.55
N GLY A 3 15.54 11.88 16.35
CA GLY A 3 15.67 13.26 15.86
C GLY A 3 16.68 13.49 14.74
N VAL A 4 17.70 12.64 14.57
CA VAL A 4 18.63 12.70 13.43
C VAL A 4 18.00 12.06 12.20
N VAL A 5 17.38 10.89 12.37
CA VAL A 5 16.63 10.19 11.32
C VAL A 5 15.53 11.09 10.77
N ASP A 6 14.76 11.74 11.63
CA ASP A 6 13.69 12.66 11.24
C ASP A 6 14.21 13.82 10.40
N ARG A 7 15.38 14.39 10.73
CA ARG A 7 15.97 15.46 9.91
C ARG A 7 16.34 14.96 8.52
N ILE A 8 16.96 13.79 8.43
CA ILE A 8 17.35 13.18 7.14
C ILE A 8 16.10 12.91 6.31
N VAL A 9 15.09 12.24 6.89
CA VAL A 9 13.84 11.93 6.20
C VAL A 9 13.15 13.23 5.76
N ASN A 10 13.07 14.24 6.62
CA ASN A 10 12.46 15.52 6.26
C ASN A 10 13.21 16.28 5.16
N LEU A 11 14.55 16.17 5.10
CA LEU A 11 15.33 16.75 4.02
C LEU A 11 14.97 16.12 2.66
N LEU A 12 14.70 14.81 2.65
CA LEU A 12 14.31 14.07 1.45
C LEU A 12 12.87 14.36 0.98
N LYS A 13 12.05 15.07 1.78
CA LYS A 13 10.65 15.37 1.45
C LYS A 13 10.50 16.06 0.09
N TRP A 14 11.25 17.13 -0.12
CA TRP A 14 11.13 17.95 -1.33
C TRP A 14 11.76 17.30 -2.56
N PRO A 15 12.98 16.72 -2.49
CA PRO A 15 13.52 15.93 -3.59
C PRO A 15 12.58 14.81 -4.03
N MET A 16 11.99 14.07 -3.08
CA MET A 16 11.05 13.01 -3.40
C MET A 16 9.76 13.56 -4.03
N GLY A 17 9.20 14.65 -3.50
CA GLY A 17 8.03 15.29 -4.07
C GLY A 17 8.25 15.77 -5.51
N LEU A 18 9.39 16.39 -5.80
CA LEU A 18 9.77 16.83 -7.14
C LEU A 18 9.99 15.65 -8.09
N LEU A 19 10.66 14.59 -7.62
CA LEU A 19 10.84 13.36 -8.39
C LEU A 19 9.49 12.73 -8.74
N SER A 20 8.59 12.61 -7.76
CA SER A 20 7.24 12.06 -7.98
C SER A 20 6.45 12.88 -9.01
N LEU A 21 6.53 14.21 -8.98
CA LEU A 21 5.91 15.08 -9.99
C LEU A 21 6.53 14.87 -11.38
N GLY A 22 7.86 14.79 -11.46
CA GLY A 22 8.57 14.54 -12.72
C GLY A 22 8.27 13.18 -13.35
N LEU A 23 7.91 12.19 -12.54
CA LEU A 23 7.54 10.85 -13.00
C LEU A 23 6.08 10.74 -13.49
N LEU A 24 5.21 11.73 -13.23
CA LEU A 24 3.80 11.67 -13.62
C LEU A 24 3.57 11.45 -15.13
N PRO A 25 4.29 12.12 -16.06
CA PRO A 25 4.11 11.87 -17.49
C PRO A 25 4.45 10.44 -17.87
N GLY A 26 5.55 9.89 -17.33
CA GLY A 26 5.96 8.51 -17.57
C GLY A 26 4.94 7.50 -17.03
N LEU A 27 4.42 7.76 -15.82
CA LEU A 27 3.34 6.97 -15.23
C LEU A 27 2.09 6.97 -16.12
N ALA A 28 1.68 8.14 -16.62
CA ALA A 28 0.52 8.26 -17.50
C ALA A 28 0.71 7.49 -18.81
N LEU A 29 1.87 7.64 -19.48
CA LEU A 29 2.18 6.90 -20.70
C LEU A 29 2.22 5.40 -20.47
N GLY A 30 2.86 4.95 -19.39
CA GLY A 30 2.91 3.53 -19.02
C GLY A 30 1.52 2.96 -18.74
N PHE A 31 0.66 3.71 -18.04
CA PHE A 31 -0.73 3.33 -17.82
C PHE A 31 -1.48 3.15 -19.13
N PHE A 32 -1.40 4.11 -20.05
CA PHE A 32 -2.08 4.01 -21.35
C PHE A 32 -1.54 2.87 -22.22
N GLU A 33 -0.25 2.60 -22.16
CA GLU A 33 0.37 1.49 -22.88
C GLU A 33 -0.14 0.15 -22.35
N VAL A 34 -0.14 -0.05 -21.02
CA VAL A 34 -0.70 -1.27 -20.41
C VAL A 34 -2.17 -1.40 -20.74
N LEU A 35 -2.96 -0.32 -20.59
CA LEU A 35 -4.38 -0.32 -20.92
C LEU A 35 -4.62 -0.74 -22.37
N ARG A 36 -3.84 -0.19 -23.32
CA ARG A 36 -3.94 -0.53 -24.75
C ARG A 36 -3.60 -1.99 -25.01
N ARG A 37 -2.58 -2.54 -24.35
CA ARG A 37 -2.23 -3.97 -24.47
C ARG A 37 -3.36 -4.87 -23.99
N VAL A 38 -3.94 -4.54 -22.84
CA VAL A 38 -5.08 -5.27 -22.24
C VAL A 38 -6.30 -5.25 -23.16
N LEU A 39 -6.63 -4.09 -23.73
CA LEU A 39 -7.78 -3.95 -24.63
C LEU A 39 -7.58 -4.69 -25.96
N ASN A 40 -6.36 -4.75 -26.48
CA ASN A 40 -6.06 -5.40 -27.75
C ASN A 40 -5.90 -6.93 -27.62
N ASN A 41 -5.42 -7.43 -26.48
CA ASN A 41 -5.20 -8.85 -26.21
C ASN A 41 -5.76 -9.21 -24.82
N PRO A 42 -7.07 -9.48 -24.71
CA PRO A 42 -7.72 -9.67 -23.42
C PRO A 42 -7.42 -11.01 -22.74
N GLN A 43 -6.90 -12.00 -23.48
CA GLN A 43 -6.71 -13.37 -22.98
C GLN A 43 -5.98 -13.49 -21.62
N PRO A 44 -4.94 -12.69 -21.29
CA PRO A 44 -4.28 -12.76 -19.99
C PRO A 44 -5.14 -12.30 -18.80
N ILE A 45 -6.24 -11.57 -19.04
CA ILE A 45 -7.05 -10.91 -18.01
C ILE A 45 -8.42 -11.56 -17.81
N GLU A 46 -8.82 -12.52 -18.64
CA GLU A 46 -10.12 -13.19 -18.52
C GLU A 46 -10.32 -13.80 -17.13
N PHE A 47 -9.34 -14.57 -16.64
CA PHE A 47 -9.39 -15.15 -15.29
C PHE A 47 -9.36 -14.10 -14.18
N PHE A 48 -8.59 -13.02 -14.37
CA PHE A 48 -8.57 -11.90 -13.43
C PHE A 48 -9.93 -11.20 -13.38
N GLY A 49 -10.57 -10.98 -14.53
CA GLY A 49 -11.89 -10.36 -14.65
C GLY A 49 -12.98 -11.22 -14.02
N VAL A 50 -12.96 -12.54 -14.23
CA VAL A 50 -13.88 -13.47 -13.57
C VAL A 50 -13.69 -13.43 -12.05
N GLY A 51 -12.44 -13.50 -11.58
CA GLY A 51 -12.12 -13.39 -10.15
C GLY A 51 -12.59 -12.07 -9.54
N PHE A 52 -12.38 -10.95 -10.25
CA PHE A 52 -12.83 -9.62 -9.85
C PHE A 52 -14.35 -9.54 -9.74
N ILE A 53 -15.08 -10.04 -10.76
CA ILE A 53 -16.56 -10.04 -10.76
C ILE A 53 -17.09 -10.90 -9.61
N LEU A 54 -16.55 -12.10 -9.41
CA LEU A 54 -16.94 -12.98 -8.31
C LEU A 54 -16.70 -12.32 -6.96
N TYR A 55 -15.52 -11.75 -6.74
CA TYR A 55 -15.21 -11.01 -5.53
C TYR A 55 -16.17 -9.83 -5.34
N TYR A 56 -16.44 -9.05 -6.40
CA TYR A 56 -17.33 -7.91 -6.34
C TYR A 56 -18.77 -8.29 -5.98
N VAL A 57 -19.28 -9.40 -6.53
CA VAL A 57 -20.60 -9.95 -6.18
C VAL A 57 -20.62 -10.40 -4.73
N VAL A 58 -19.63 -11.18 -4.30
CA VAL A 58 -19.50 -11.59 -2.89
C VAL A 58 -19.42 -10.36 -1.98
N TRP A 59 -18.68 -9.32 -2.39
CA TRP A 59 -18.57 -8.07 -1.66
C TRP A 59 -19.92 -7.36 -1.54
N LEU A 60 -20.66 -7.23 -2.63
CA LEU A 60 -21.99 -6.61 -2.63
C LEU A 60 -22.99 -7.34 -1.70
N LEU A 61 -22.95 -8.68 -1.70
CA LEU A 61 -23.89 -9.51 -0.95
C LEU A 61 -23.55 -9.60 0.54
N PHE A 62 -22.26 -9.73 0.89
CA PHE A 62 -21.84 -10.04 2.26
C PHE A 62 -21.05 -8.91 2.93
N PHE A 63 -20.15 -8.24 2.21
CA PHE A 63 -19.15 -7.32 2.79
C PHE A 63 -19.51 -5.83 2.69
N ARG A 64 -20.47 -5.45 1.83
CA ARG A 64 -20.97 -4.08 1.68
C ARG A 64 -21.66 -3.59 2.95
N ARG A 65 -22.27 -4.49 3.72
CA ARG A 65 -22.78 -4.15 5.06
C ARG A 65 -21.57 -3.88 5.94
N ARG A 66 -21.59 -2.73 6.60
CA ARG A 66 -20.52 -2.08 7.39
C ARG A 66 -19.84 -2.94 8.46
N ILE A 67 -20.11 -4.25 8.55
CA ILE A 67 -19.80 -5.20 9.64
C ILE A 67 -18.64 -6.16 9.28
N ALA A 68 -18.16 -6.25 8.03
CA ALA A 68 -17.12 -7.23 7.65
C ALA A 68 -15.84 -6.71 6.94
N GLY A 69 -15.78 -5.47 6.42
CA GLY A 69 -14.61 -4.99 5.67
C GLY A 69 -13.69 -3.95 6.35
N SER A 70 -14.18 -3.17 7.33
CA SER A 70 -13.45 -1.99 7.81
C SER A 70 -12.33 -2.31 8.80
N LEU A 71 -12.47 -3.34 9.65
CA LEU A 71 -11.43 -3.66 10.65
C LEU A 71 -10.10 -4.01 10.01
N PHE A 72 -10.12 -4.92 9.04
CA PHE A 72 -8.90 -5.45 8.46
C PHE A 72 -8.16 -4.38 7.65
N SER A 73 -8.89 -3.61 6.84
CA SER A 73 -8.33 -2.46 6.12
C SER A 73 -7.78 -1.39 7.07
N THR A 74 -8.50 -1.09 8.16
CA THR A 74 -8.02 -0.15 9.19
C THR A 74 -6.78 -0.70 9.89
N PHE A 75 -6.76 -1.98 10.23
CA PHE A 75 -5.62 -2.62 10.87
C PHE A 75 -4.39 -2.61 9.97
N GLU A 76 -4.54 -2.94 8.68
CA GLU A 76 -3.45 -2.83 7.70
C GLU A 76 -2.93 -1.39 7.60
N HIS A 77 -3.83 -0.41 7.58
CA HIS A 77 -3.47 1.01 7.55
C HIS A 77 -2.59 1.40 8.75
N GLU A 78 -3.03 1.08 9.97
CA GLU A 78 -2.28 1.37 11.19
C GLU A 78 -1.00 0.53 11.33
N LEU A 79 -1.02 -0.71 10.86
CA LEU A 79 0.17 -1.57 10.83
C LEU A 79 1.23 -1.01 9.90
N THR A 80 0.82 -0.45 8.75
CA THR A 80 1.74 0.19 7.80
C THR A 80 2.41 1.40 8.44
N HIS A 81 1.66 2.22 9.18
CA HIS A 81 2.25 3.27 10.00
C HIS A 81 3.26 2.71 11.00
N ALA A 82 2.93 1.62 11.72
CA ALA A 82 3.80 1.03 12.74
C ALA A 82 5.11 0.50 12.14
N ILE A 83 5.05 -0.17 10.98
CA ILE A 83 6.23 -0.66 10.26
C ILE A 83 7.16 0.51 9.91
N PHE A 84 6.63 1.59 9.34
CA PHE A 84 7.45 2.75 9.00
C PHE A 84 7.94 3.53 10.21
N ALA A 85 7.20 3.52 11.32
CA ALA A 85 7.69 4.03 12.59
C ALA A 85 8.92 3.23 13.05
N TRP A 86 8.86 1.89 13.05
CA TRP A 86 10.02 1.04 13.39
C TRP A 86 11.20 1.23 12.42
N LEU A 87 10.96 1.31 11.11
CA LEU A 87 12.01 1.54 10.10
C LEU A 87 12.71 2.89 10.30
N THR A 88 11.99 3.89 10.79
CA THR A 88 12.55 5.22 11.14
C THR A 88 12.98 5.31 12.61
N LEU A 89 13.16 4.16 13.27
CA LEU A 89 13.65 4.00 14.65
C LEU A 89 12.76 4.61 15.74
N HIS A 90 11.47 4.78 15.47
CA HIS A 90 10.47 5.18 16.47
C HIS A 90 9.99 3.98 17.28
N SER A 91 9.74 4.21 18.56
CA SER A 91 9.12 3.23 19.44
C SER A 91 7.60 3.34 19.35
N VAL A 92 6.97 2.35 18.73
CA VAL A 92 5.51 2.20 18.70
C VAL A 92 5.02 1.82 20.11
N GLN A 93 4.05 2.57 20.62
CA GLN A 93 3.51 2.41 21.98
C GLN A 93 2.14 1.74 21.99
N GLY A 94 1.40 1.84 20.88
CA GLY A 94 0.09 1.23 20.77
C GLY A 94 -0.39 1.22 19.34
N LEU A 95 -1.15 0.18 19.01
CA LEU A 95 -1.88 0.04 17.76
C LEU A 95 -3.29 -0.38 18.11
N LYS A 96 -4.27 0.40 17.70
CA LYS A 96 -5.68 0.11 17.92
C LYS A 96 -6.42 0.28 16.60
N ALA A 97 -6.95 -0.81 16.07
CA ALA A 97 -7.89 -0.79 14.96
C ALA A 97 -9.31 -1.03 15.48
N THR A 98 -10.27 -0.22 15.05
CA THR A 98 -11.67 -0.38 15.47
C THR A 98 -12.60 -0.52 14.28
N TRP A 99 -13.70 -1.23 14.52
CA TRP A 99 -14.62 -1.62 13.45
C TRP A 99 -15.32 -0.42 12.82
N ASN A 100 -15.72 0.57 13.64
CA ASN A 100 -16.56 1.69 13.20
C ASN A 100 -15.98 3.08 13.52
N ARG A 101 -14.81 3.17 14.16
CA ARG A 101 -14.24 4.45 14.61
C ARG A 101 -12.82 4.70 14.07
N GLY A 102 -12.41 3.95 13.04
CA GLY A 102 -11.08 4.05 12.45
C GLY A 102 -10.01 3.40 13.32
N GLY A 103 -8.76 3.78 13.07
CA GLY A 103 -7.58 3.26 13.74
C GLY A 103 -6.78 4.37 14.39
N VAL A 104 -5.89 3.99 15.31
CA VAL A 104 -4.84 4.86 15.81
C VAL A 104 -3.60 4.05 16.12
N MET A 105 -2.49 4.46 15.54
CA MET A 105 -1.14 4.05 15.89
C MET A 105 -0.44 5.19 16.64
N THR A 106 0.09 4.90 17.82
CA THR A 106 0.84 5.86 18.63
C THR A 106 2.30 5.44 18.75
N TYR A 107 3.19 6.43 18.72
CA TYR A 107 4.62 6.23 18.85
C TYR A 107 5.27 7.40 19.61
N LYS A 108 6.46 7.16 20.16
CA LYS A 108 7.21 8.17 20.91
C LYS A 108 8.04 9.06 19.97
N GLY A 109 7.81 10.36 20.01
CA GLY A 109 8.58 11.35 19.27
C GLY A 109 7.71 12.31 18.45
N LYS A 110 8.35 13.16 17.62
CA LYS A 110 7.64 14.06 16.70
C LYS A 110 7.19 13.35 15.42
N GLY A 111 7.92 12.31 14.99
CA GLY A 111 7.67 11.60 13.75
C GLY A 111 8.16 12.34 12.51
N ASN A 112 7.88 11.76 11.35
CA ASN A 112 8.27 12.28 10.05
C ASN A 112 7.19 12.00 9.00
N TRP A 113 7.25 12.73 7.87
CA TRP A 113 6.27 12.65 6.80
C TRP A 113 6.13 11.25 6.19
N LEU A 114 7.19 10.44 6.23
CA LEU A 114 7.19 9.09 5.66
C LEU A 114 6.26 8.17 6.44
N ILE A 115 6.27 8.24 7.78
CA ILE A 115 5.32 7.50 8.62
C ILE A 115 3.89 7.87 8.23
N TYR A 116 3.57 9.16 8.11
CA TYR A 116 2.23 9.63 7.79
C TYR A 116 1.75 9.24 6.38
N LEU A 117 2.64 9.19 5.39
CA LEU A 117 2.28 8.82 4.02
C LEU A 117 2.34 7.30 3.76
N ALA A 118 2.97 6.52 4.65
CA ALA A 118 3.22 5.10 4.45
C ALA A 118 2.02 4.28 3.93
N PRO A 119 0.81 4.35 4.53
CA PRO A 119 -0.31 3.52 4.09
C PRO A 119 -0.88 3.90 2.73
N TYR A 120 -0.55 5.08 2.21
CA TYR A 120 -1.06 5.57 0.92
C TYR A 120 -0.22 5.08 -0.26
N PHE A 121 1.05 4.71 -0.03
CA PHE A 121 1.94 4.24 -1.10
C PHE A 121 2.44 2.80 -0.91
N PHE A 122 2.42 2.26 0.32
CA PHE A 122 2.99 0.95 0.63
C PHE A 122 1.88 -0.09 0.90
N PRO A 123 1.67 -1.06 0.00
CA PRO A 123 0.63 -2.08 0.16
C PRO A 123 1.15 -3.24 1.01
N THR A 124 1.16 -3.07 2.34
CA THR A 124 1.79 -4.00 3.30
C THR A 124 1.40 -5.46 3.08
N LEU A 125 0.12 -5.78 2.86
CA LEU A 125 -0.31 -7.17 2.69
C LEU A 125 0.02 -7.75 1.31
N THR A 126 0.19 -6.91 0.30
CA THR A 126 0.55 -7.34 -1.05
C THR A 126 2.03 -7.67 -1.17
N VAL A 127 2.88 -7.05 -0.34
CA VAL A 127 4.35 -7.23 -0.41
C VAL A 127 4.77 -8.70 -0.24
N PRO A 128 4.32 -9.47 0.76
CA PRO A 128 4.67 -10.89 0.87
C PRO A 128 4.23 -11.72 -0.34
N ILE A 129 3.07 -11.40 -0.93
CA ILE A 129 2.56 -12.08 -2.14
C ILE A 129 3.47 -11.78 -3.33
N VAL A 130 3.85 -10.52 -3.53
CA VAL A 130 4.76 -10.11 -4.61
C VAL A 130 6.13 -10.75 -4.43
N ILE A 131 6.67 -10.77 -3.21
CA ILE A 131 7.94 -11.45 -2.91
C ILE A 131 7.84 -12.94 -3.23
N TYR A 132 6.76 -13.60 -2.80
CA TYR A 132 6.52 -15.01 -3.13
C TYR A 132 6.49 -15.25 -4.63
N LEU A 133 5.75 -14.43 -5.39
CA LEU A 133 5.68 -14.54 -6.85
C LEU A 133 7.04 -14.32 -7.51
N LEU A 134 7.80 -13.29 -7.09
CA LEU A 134 9.13 -13.02 -7.63
C LEU A 134 10.14 -14.13 -7.33
N VAL A 135 10.08 -14.73 -6.13
CA VAL A 135 11.00 -15.81 -5.74
C VAL A 135 10.63 -17.14 -6.38
N VAL A 136 9.34 -17.47 -6.47
CA VAL A 136 8.88 -18.78 -6.96
C VAL A 136 8.72 -18.80 -8.48
N HIS A 137 8.19 -17.74 -9.09
CA HIS A 137 7.94 -17.67 -10.54
C HIS A 137 9.00 -16.83 -11.28
N GLY A 138 9.69 -15.90 -10.61
CA GLY A 138 10.81 -15.17 -11.22
C GLY A 138 12.09 -16.00 -11.36
N ALA A 139 12.17 -17.18 -10.74
CA ALA A 139 13.29 -18.10 -10.81
C ALA A 139 13.16 -19.18 -11.91
N THR A 140 12.02 -19.24 -12.61
CA THR A 140 11.83 -20.12 -13.77
C THR A 140 12.08 -19.32 -15.06
N PRO A 141 13.24 -19.48 -15.72
CA PRO A 141 13.38 -18.99 -17.08
C PRO A 141 12.46 -19.84 -17.97
N GLU A 142 11.52 -19.21 -18.67
CA GLU A 142 10.89 -19.80 -19.86
C GLU A 142 11.89 -19.87 -21.01
#